data_AF-A0A124FTW6-F1
#
_entry.id   AF-A0A124FTW6-F1
#
_cell.length_a   1.000
_cell.length_b   1.000
_cell.length_c   1.000
_cell.angle_alpha   90.00
_cell.angle_beta   90.00
_cell.angle_gamma   90.00
#
_symmetry.space_group_name_H-M   'P 1'
#
loop_
_entity.id
_entity.type
_entity.pdbx_description
1 polymer ?
#
loop_
_entity_poly.entity_id
_entity_poly.type
_entity_poly.pdbx_seq_one_letter_code
_entity_poly.pdbx_strand_id
1 'polypeptide(L)'
;MIKGIILDLFGTIVSNKRLFTPICSKMAADSGTEVEEIERDFVDLYRRHFKNCHRLPFRPERYYYYLLITELIEKYDLPGDVESYCNFMYDSFSKLPAYSDSKILKKMCKEFTTAILTNADDVFVKKVIERNRIPHHVLLTSETARSYKPSEEIFEKILSLIGLDKTEVVFVGDSIQVDMLGASGAGIKGILIDRSKSYFDYVPRIESLEELPSLLRQL
;
A
#
# COMPACT_ATOMS: atom_id res chain seq x y z
N MET A 1 -12.49 22.55 -8.90
CA MET A 1 -11.11 22.54 -9.44
C MET A 1 -10.27 21.70 -8.50
N ILE A 2 -9.53 20.72 -9.01
CA ILE A 2 -8.67 19.86 -8.19
C ILE A 2 -7.45 20.66 -7.71
N LYS A 3 -7.18 20.60 -6.39
CA LYS A 3 -6.05 21.23 -5.69
C LYS A 3 -5.11 20.22 -5.06
N GLY A 4 -5.58 18.99 -4.82
CA GLY A 4 -4.76 17.96 -4.18
C GLY A 4 -4.87 16.57 -4.81
N ILE A 5 -3.82 15.79 -4.61
CA ILE A 5 -3.69 14.41 -5.08
C ILE A 5 -3.26 13.55 -3.90
N ILE A 6 -4.10 12.60 -3.52
CA ILE A 6 -3.78 11.57 -2.52
C ILE A 6 -3.41 10.31 -3.28
N LEU A 7 -2.25 9.72 -2.99
CA LEU A 7 -1.78 8.51 -3.66
C LEU A 7 -1.64 7.36 -2.66
N ASP A 8 -2.05 6.16 -3.08
CA ASP A 8 -1.54 4.94 -2.47
C ASP A 8 -0.03 4.77 -2.74
N LEU A 9 0.63 3.92 -1.96
CA LEU A 9 2.05 3.64 -2.08
C LEU A 9 2.36 2.35 -2.87
N PHE A 10 1.92 1.18 -2.40
CA PHE A 10 2.37 -0.12 -2.89
C PHE A 10 1.45 -0.69 -3.97
N GLY A 11 1.95 -0.74 -5.21
CA GLY A 11 1.18 -1.02 -6.42
C GLY A 11 0.93 0.25 -7.24
N THR A 12 0.93 1.41 -6.56
CA THR A 12 0.72 2.72 -7.18
C THR A 12 2.02 3.45 -7.51
N ILE A 13 2.81 3.81 -6.49
CA ILE A 13 4.11 4.51 -6.65
C ILE A 13 5.28 3.52 -6.61
N VAL A 14 5.20 2.54 -5.71
CA VAL A 14 6.21 1.53 -5.43
C VAL A 14 5.74 0.17 -5.91
N SER A 15 6.61 -0.58 -6.58
CA SER A 15 6.26 -1.92 -7.04
C SER A 15 6.05 -2.86 -5.86
N ASN A 16 4.90 -3.54 -5.83
CA ASN A 16 4.60 -4.64 -4.91
C ASN A 16 4.81 -6.03 -5.58
N LYS A 17 5.42 -6.07 -6.78
CA LYS A 17 5.76 -7.35 -7.43
C LYS A 17 6.68 -8.17 -6.54
N ARG A 18 6.32 -9.44 -6.33
CA ARG A 18 7.08 -10.39 -5.50
C ARG A 18 7.26 -9.90 -4.05
N LEU A 19 6.26 -9.19 -3.50
CA LEU A 19 6.30 -8.64 -2.14
C LEU A 19 6.73 -9.68 -1.10
N PHE A 20 6.10 -10.85 -1.10
CA PHE A 20 6.37 -11.92 -0.11
C PHE A 20 7.46 -12.91 -0.52
N THR A 21 7.89 -12.91 -1.79
CA THR A 21 8.88 -13.89 -2.27
C THR A 21 10.17 -13.91 -1.43
N PRO A 22 10.78 -12.77 -1.02
CA PRO A 22 11.97 -12.81 -0.18
C PRO A 22 11.79 -13.58 1.13
N ILE A 23 10.69 -13.34 1.86
CA ILE A 23 10.44 -14.02 3.14
C ILE A 23 10.11 -15.49 2.93
N CYS A 24 9.29 -15.82 1.92
CA CYS A 24 8.98 -17.21 1.58
C CYS A 24 10.23 -17.99 1.16
N SER A 25 11.13 -17.38 0.38
CA SER A 25 12.43 -17.97 0.02
C SER A 25 13.33 -18.19 1.23
N LYS A 26 13.32 -17.26 2.21
CA LYS A 26 14.08 -17.43 3.46
C LYS A 26 13.54 -18.60 4.28
N MET A 27 12.22 -18.68 4.45
CA MET A 27 11.58 -19.77 5.19
C MET A 27 11.81 -21.12 4.50
N ALA A 28 11.75 -21.17 3.17
CA ALA A 28 12.02 -22.37 2.37
C ALA A 28 13.44 -22.88 2.56
N ALA A 29 14.41 -21.98 2.54
CA ALA A 29 15.81 -22.32 2.79
C ALA A 29 16.04 -22.85 4.22
N ASP A 30 15.26 -22.38 5.20
CA ASP A 30 15.40 -22.80 6.59
C ASP A 30 14.72 -24.14 6.90
N SER A 31 13.61 -24.46 6.24
CA SER A 31 12.87 -25.72 6.43
C SER A 31 13.25 -26.83 5.45
N GLY A 32 13.90 -26.49 4.32
CA GLY A 32 14.09 -27.40 3.19
C GLY A 32 12.82 -27.68 2.38
N THR A 33 11.76 -26.87 2.57
CA THR A 33 10.50 -26.94 1.79
C THR A 33 10.61 -26.16 0.49
N GLU A 34 9.83 -26.53 -0.53
CA GLU A 34 9.73 -25.77 -1.78
C GLU A 34 9.12 -24.38 -1.57
N VAL A 35 9.66 -23.37 -2.26
CA VAL A 35 9.25 -21.96 -2.11
C VAL A 35 7.79 -21.76 -2.47
N GLU A 36 7.30 -22.40 -3.53
CA GLU A 36 5.94 -22.28 -4.04
C GLU A 36 4.91 -22.79 -3.02
N GLU A 37 5.28 -23.80 -2.24
CA GLU A 37 4.44 -24.31 -1.16
C GLU A 37 4.31 -23.30 -0.02
N ILE A 38 5.43 -22.72 0.42
CA ILE A 38 5.41 -21.67 1.46
C ILE A 38 4.68 -20.42 0.96
N GLU A 39 4.90 -20.00 -0.30
CA GLU A 39 4.23 -18.84 -0.87
C GLU A 39 2.70 -19.02 -0.90
N ARG A 40 2.21 -20.18 -1.32
CA ARG A 40 0.77 -20.48 -1.31
C ARG A 40 0.20 -20.36 0.10
N ASP A 41 0.84 -20.99 1.06
CA ASP A 41 0.35 -21.02 2.43
C ASP A 41 0.45 -19.65 3.09
N PHE A 42 1.54 -18.91 2.87
CA PHE A 42 1.70 -17.53 3.31
C PHE A 42 0.57 -16.64 2.78
N VAL A 43 0.25 -16.73 1.49
CA VAL A 43 -0.82 -15.93 0.88
C VAL A 43 -2.19 -16.28 1.45
N ASP A 44 -2.45 -17.56 1.72
CA ASP A 44 -3.71 -18.00 2.32
C ASP A 44 -3.85 -17.53 3.78
N LEU A 45 -2.76 -17.58 4.56
CA LEU A 45 -2.73 -17.02 5.92
C LEU A 45 -2.88 -15.50 5.91
N TYR A 46 -2.19 -14.80 5.01
CA TYR A 46 -2.31 -13.35 4.83
C TYR A 46 -3.76 -12.97 4.55
N ARG A 47 -4.41 -13.63 3.57
CA ARG A 47 -5.83 -13.40 3.26
C ARG A 47 -6.73 -13.66 4.46
N ARG A 48 -6.46 -14.69 5.26
CA ARG A 48 -7.26 -15.04 6.43
C ARG A 48 -7.13 -14.00 7.54
N HIS A 49 -5.91 -13.65 7.93
CA HIS A 49 -5.62 -12.78 9.07
C HIS A 49 -5.93 -11.31 8.79
N PHE A 50 -5.71 -10.85 7.55
CA PHE A 50 -6.03 -9.47 7.16
C PHE A 50 -7.50 -9.29 6.76
N LYS A 51 -8.29 -10.38 6.64
CA LYS A 51 -9.69 -10.30 6.23
C LYS A 51 -10.47 -9.38 7.17
N ASN A 52 -11.05 -8.32 6.62
CA ASN A 52 -11.86 -7.35 7.35
C ASN A 52 -11.14 -6.71 8.56
N CYS A 53 -9.80 -6.68 8.59
CA CYS A 53 -9.04 -6.05 9.69
C CYS A 53 -9.43 -4.58 9.92
N HIS A 54 -9.85 -3.87 8.87
CA HIS A 54 -10.38 -2.51 8.89
C HIS A 54 -11.66 -2.33 9.72
N ARG A 55 -12.36 -3.42 10.07
CA ARG A 55 -13.59 -3.42 10.89
C ARG A 55 -13.33 -3.82 12.35
N LEU A 56 -12.09 -4.14 12.70
CA LEU A 56 -11.70 -4.58 14.04
C LEU A 56 -10.99 -3.45 14.80
N PRO A 57 -10.87 -3.55 16.15
CA PRO A 57 -10.01 -2.64 16.89
C PRO A 57 -8.60 -2.60 16.30
N PHE A 58 -8.10 -1.39 16.06
CA PHE A 58 -6.87 -1.21 15.29
C PHE A 58 -5.67 -1.97 15.89
N ARG A 59 -4.98 -2.70 15.01
CA ARG A 59 -3.66 -3.30 15.25
C ARG A 59 -2.74 -2.97 14.06
N PRO A 60 -1.43 -2.72 14.29
CA PRO A 60 -0.45 -2.54 13.20
C PRO A 60 -0.36 -3.81 12.35
N GLU A 61 0.13 -3.71 11.11
CA GLU A 61 0.25 -4.88 10.22
C GLU A 61 1.17 -5.94 10.83
N ARG A 62 2.18 -5.49 11.60
CA ARG A 62 3.10 -6.36 12.33
C ARG A 62 2.37 -7.37 13.21
N TYR A 63 1.24 -6.98 13.81
CA TYR A 63 0.43 -7.91 14.59
C TYR A 63 -0.11 -9.05 13.75
N TYR A 64 -0.70 -8.76 12.59
CA TYR A 64 -1.26 -9.79 11.71
C TYR A 64 -0.16 -10.63 11.04
N TYR A 65 0.97 -10.00 10.72
CA TYR A 65 2.16 -10.71 10.27
C TYR A 65 2.72 -11.65 11.35
N TYR A 66 2.69 -11.28 12.62
CA TYR A 66 3.10 -12.18 13.69
C TYR A 66 2.19 -13.42 13.77
N LEU A 67 0.87 -13.26 13.61
CA LEU A 67 -0.06 -14.39 13.60
C LEU A 67 0.28 -15.38 12.48
N LEU A 68 0.41 -14.90 11.23
CA LEU A 68 0.71 -15.79 10.11
C LEU A 68 2.12 -16.39 10.18
N ILE A 69 3.12 -15.62 10.60
CA ILE A 69 4.49 -16.13 10.72
C ILE A 69 4.56 -17.19 11.82
N THR A 70 3.85 -17.02 12.94
CA THR A 70 3.80 -18.03 14.02
C THR A 70 3.22 -19.35 13.50
N GLU A 71 2.11 -19.30 12.75
CA GLU A 71 1.53 -20.50 12.14
C GLU A 71 2.50 -21.18 11.14
N LEU A 72 3.27 -20.41 10.36
CA LEU A 72 4.27 -20.96 9.45
C LEU A 72 5.45 -21.58 10.18
N ILE A 73 5.89 -20.98 11.29
CA ILE A 73 6.96 -21.54 12.14
C ILE A 73 6.55 -22.91 12.65
N GLU A 74 5.36 -23.02 13.23
CA GLU A 74 4.83 -24.28 13.75
C GLU A 74 4.64 -25.32 12.64
N LYS A 75 4.12 -24.90 11.48
CA LYS A 75 3.83 -25.81 10.37
C LYS A 75 5.08 -26.42 9.73
N TYR A 76 6.14 -25.63 9.58
CA TYR A 76 7.35 -26.03 8.84
C TYR A 76 8.56 -26.30 9.74
N ASP A 77 8.35 -26.35 11.07
CA ASP A 77 9.41 -26.53 12.08
C ASP A 77 10.57 -25.55 11.86
N LEU A 78 10.23 -24.27 11.64
CA LEU A 78 11.22 -23.26 11.31
C LEU A 78 12.13 -22.97 12.52
N PRO A 79 13.46 -22.84 12.31
CA PRO A 79 14.42 -22.66 13.39
C PRO A 79 14.45 -21.24 13.98
N GLY A 80 13.87 -20.25 13.30
CA GLY A 80 13.84 -18.85 13.72
C GLY A 80 12.58 -18.46 14.51
N ASP A 81 12.64 -17.36 15.24
CA ASP A 81 11.49 -16.80 15.93
C ASP A 81 10.68 -15.82 15.05
N VAL A 82 9.45 -15.52 15.50
CA VAL A 82 8.51 -14.62 14.81
C VAL A 82 9.08 -13.22 14.57
N GLU A 83 9.88 -12.70 15.49
CA GLU A 83 10.46 -11.37 15.39
C GLU A 83 11.55 -11.33 14.31
N SER A 84 12.40 -12.34 14.25
CA SER A 84 13.47 -12.47 13.26
C SER A 84 12.94 -12.51 11.81
N TYR A 85 11.92 -13.34 11.55
CA TYR A 85 11.28 -13.43 10.23
C TYR A 85 10.52 -12.17 9.86
N CYS A 86 9.79 -11.56 10.81
CA CYS A 86 9.09 -10.31 10.53
C CYS A 86 10.06 -9.15 10.26
N ASN A 87 11.16 -9.06 11.01
CA ASN A 87 12.19 -8.05 10.76
C ASN A 87 12.87 -8.25 9.41
N PHE A 88 13.17 -9.50 9.01
CA PHE A 88 13.66 -9.82 7.67
C PHE A 88 12.67 -9.38 6.59
N MET A 89 11.39 -9.69 6.77
CA MET A 89 10.33 -9.31 5.84
C MET A 89 10.22 -7.78 5.71
N TYR A 90 10.20 -7.04 6.82
CA TYR A 90 10.11 -5.57 6.81
C TYR A 90 11.34 -4.92 6.18
N ASP A 91 12.53 -5.49 6.40
CA ASP A 91 13.74 -5.07 5.71
C ASP A 91 13.63 -5.28 4.19
N SER A 92 13.05 -6.41 3.75
CA SER A 92 12.82 -6.66 2.32
C SER A 92 11.81 -5.68 1.72
N PHE A 93 10.72 -5.36 2.42
CA PHE A 93 9.72 -4.37 1.99
C PHE A 93 10.34 -2.98 1.85
N SER A 94 11.25 -2.62 2.78
CA SER A 94 11.93 -1.32 2.77
C SER A 94 12.80 -1.07 1.52
N LYS A 95 13.12 -2.14 0.78
CA LYS A 95 14.00 -2.11 -0.40
C LYS A 95 13.24 -2.03 -1.73
N LEU A 96 11.91 -2.11 -1.71
CA LEU A 96 11.08 -2.13 -2.91
C LEU A 96 11.28 -0.87 -3.78
N PRO A 97 11.45 -1.02 -5.11
CA PRO A 97 11.71 0.09 -6.00
C PRO A 97 10.43 0.82 -6.42
N ALA A 98 10.50 2.14 -6.54
CA ALA A 98 9.49 2.94 -7.20
C ALA A 98 9.42 2.62 -8.70
N TYR A 99 8.21 2.69 -9.28
CA TYR A 99 8.04 2.63 -10.72
C TYR A 99 8.73 3.83 -11.38
N SER A 100 9.24 3.66 -12.62
CA SER A 100 10.03 4.69 -13.29
C SER A 100 9.27 5.99 -13.55
N ASP A 101 7.96 5.89 -13.75
CA ASP A 101 7.03 6.98 -14.01
C ASP A 101 6.71 7.81 -12.76
N SER A 102 6.97 7.30 -11.56
CA SER A 102 6.83 8.05 -10.29
C SER A 102 7.64 9.36 -10.25
N LYS A 103 8.63 9.51 -11.13
CA LYS A 103 9.39 10.75 -11.31
C LYS A 103 8.50 11.95 -11.61
N ILE A 104 7.32 11.74 -12.23
CA ILE A 104 6.35 12.81 -12.50
C ILE A 104 5.87 13.50 -11.22
N LEU A 105 5.90 12.81 -10.07
CA LEU A 105 5.46 13.36 -8.79
C LEU A 105 6.27 14.58 -8.35
N LYS A 106 7.53 14.72 -8.79
CA LYS A 106 8.33 15.94 -8.54
C LYS A 106 7.72 17.18 -9.16
N LYS A 107 7.10 17.03 -10.34
CA LYS A 107 6.35 18.11 -10.99
C LYS A 107 5.01 18.31 -10.30
N MET A 108 4.28 17.23 -10.01
CA MET A 108 2.97 17.30 -9.36
C MET A 108 3.01 17.96 -7.99
N CYS A 109 4.05 17.72 -7.18
CA CYS A 109 4.23 18.40 -5.90
C CYS A 109 4.46 19.92 -6.00
N LYS A 110 4.75 20.46 -7.18
CA LYS A 110 4.86 21.92 -7.37
C LYS A 110 3.52 22.57 -7.71
N GLU A 111 2.59 21.79 -8.21
CA GLU A 111 1.31 22.26 -8.76
C GLU A 111 0.12 21.90 -7.84
N PHE A 112 0.26 20.83 -7.06
CA PHE A 112 -0.80 20.29 -6.19
C PHE A 112 -0.28 19.99 -4.79
N THR A 113 -1.19 20.06 -3.81
CA THR A 113 -0.95 19.45 -2.50
C THR A 113 -0.98 17.94 -2.66
N THR A 114 0.17 17.30 -2.50
CA THR A 114 0.33 15.84 -2.65
C THR A 114 0.43 15.15 -1.30
N ALA A 115 -0.32 14.06 -1.13
CA ALA A 115 -0.27 13.23 0.04
C ALA A 115 -0.14 11.75 -0.31
N ILE A 116 0.48 10.98 0.57
CA ILE A 116 0.54 9.51 0.49
C ILE A 116 -0.34 8.94 1.59
N LEU A 117 -1.27 8.07 1.23
CA LEU A 117 -2.15 7.34 2.14
C LEU A 117 -2.03 5.84 1.91
N THR A 118 -1.41 5.12 2.84
CA THR A 118 -1.08 3.70 2.68
C THR A 118 -1.47 2.86 3.89
N ASN A 119 -2.00 1.66 3.64
CA ASN A 119 -2.13 0.64 4.67
C ASN A 119 -0.76 -0.01 4.84
N ALA A 120 -0.06 0.34 5.92
CA ALA A 120 1.28 -0.13 6.23
C ALA A 120 1.73 0.36 7.61
N ASP A 121 2.77 -0.26 8.15
CA ASP A 121 3.47 0.23 9.35
C ASP A 121 4.54 1.29 9.01
N ASP A 122 4.69 2.27 9.89
CA ASP A 122 5.58 3.43 9.73
C ASP A 122 7.03 3.03 9.47
N VAL A 123 7.49 1.98 10.15
CA VAL A 123 8.91 1.62 10.27
C VAL A 123 9.55 1.29 8.91
N PHE A 124 8.82 0.62 8.02
CA PHE A 124 9.34 0.28 6.69
C PHE A 124 8.92 1.33 5.65
N VAL A 125 7.74 1.94 5.78
CA VAL A 125 7.28 2.98 4.84
C VAL A 125 8.23 4.16 4.80
N LYS A 126 8.69 4.66 5.95
CA LYS A 126 9.63 5.80 6.00
C LYS A 126 10.92 5.50 5.22
N LYS A 127 11.44 4.27 5.34
CA LYS A 127 12.62 3.80 4.60
C LYS A 127 12.35 3.68 3.09
N VAL A 128 11.18 3.18 2.69
CA VAL A 128 10.78 3.11 1.27
C VAL A 128 10.73 4.50 0.65
N ILE A 129 10.12 5.46 1.34
CA ILE A 129 9.99 6.86 0.91
C ILE A 129 11.37 7.50 0.74
N GLU A 130 12.25 7.36 1.74
CA GLU A 130 13.60 7.92 1.71
C GLU A 130 14.44 7.31 0.58
N ARG A 131 14.48 5.97 0.51
CA ARG A 131 15.24 5.22 -0.51
C ARG A 131 14.87 5.63 -1.92
N ASN A 132 13.57 5.75 -2.19
CA ASN A 132 13.05 6.09 -3.51
C ASN A 132 12.95 7.60 -3.77
N ARG A 133 13.22 8.44 -2.75
CA ARG A 133 13.12 9.90 -2.82
C ARG A 133 11.74 10.36 -3.32
N ILE A 134 10.68 9.76 -2.78
CA ILE A 134 9.31 10.01 -3.23
C ILE A 134 8.86 11.38 -2.69
N PRO A 135 8.61 12.38 -3.55
CA PRO A 135 8.19 13.70 -3.11
C PRO A 135 6.72 13.68 -2.68
N HIS A 136 6.42 14.30 -1.54
CA HIS A 136 5.08 14.43 -0.96
C HIS A 136 5.07 15.55 0.08
N HIS A 137 3.90 16.11 0.38
CA HIS A 137 3.74 17.09 1.48
C HIS A 137 3.28 16.42 2.77
N VAL A 138 2.41 15.41 2.66
CA VAL A 138 1.87 14.67 3.80
C VAL A 138 2.02 13.17 3.57
N LEU A 139 2.43 12.43 4.60
CA LEU A 139 2.45 10.98 4.65
C LEU A 139 1.54 10.53 5.78
N LEU A 140 0.55 9.70 5.48
CA LEU A 140 -0.31 9.04 6.46
C LEU A 140 -0.32 7.54 6.22
N THR A 141 0.14 6.79 7.21
CA THR A 141 0.05 5.33 7.26
C THR A 141 -1.19 4.91 8.04
N SER A 142 -1.64 3.68 7.86
CA SER A 142 -2.68 3.11 8.71
C SER A 142 -2.28 3.04 10.18
N GLU A 143 -0.99 2.82 10.49
CA GLU A 143 -0.45 2.85 11.85
C GLU A 143 -0.60 4.21 12.52
N THR A 144 -0.14 5.27 11.86
CA THR A 144 -0.28 6.64 12.37
C THR A 144 -1.75 7.04 12.45
N ALA A 145 -2.55 6.66 11.45
CA ALA A 145 -3.97 6.95 11.42
C ALA A 145 -4.79 6.12 12.42
N ARG A 146 -4.25 5.00 12.94
CA ARG A 146 -5.01 4.02 13.74
C ARG A 146 -6.30 3.56 13.04
N SER A 147 -6.28 3.48 11.71
CA SER A 147 -7.39 3.04 10.85
C SER A 147 -6.83 2.53 9.52
N TYR A 148 -7.50 1.57 8.88
CA TYR A 148 -7.11 1.04 7.57
C TYR A 148 -8.09 1.52 6.50
N LYS A 149 -7.59 1.78 5.28
CA LYS A 149 -8.43 1.78 4.09
C LYS A 149 -9.10 0.40 3.97
N PRO A 150 -10.38 0.29 3.58
CA PRO A 150 -11.24 1.34 3.01
C PRO A 150 -12.10 2.12 4.03
N SER A 151 -11.81 2.06 5.34
CA SER A 151 -12.66 2.75 6.35
C SER A 151 -12.63 4.27 6.17
N GLU A 152 -13.79 4.94 6.28
CA GLU A 152 -13.95 6.37 6.00
C GLU A 152 -13.05 7.25 6.87
N GLU A 153 -12.80 6.87 8.12
CA GLU A 153 -12.05 7.66 9.09
C GLU A 153 -10.60 7.92 8.64
N ILE A 154 -9.98 7.01 7.87
CA ILE A 154 -8.62 7.22 7.37
C ILE A 154 -8.58 8.27 6.25
N PHE A 155 -9.64 8.35 5.45
CA PHE A 155 -9.79 9.33 4.37
C PHE A 155 -10.12 10.72 4.94
N GLU A 156 -10.99 10.80 5.95
CA GLU A 156 -11.24 12.05 6.68
C GLU A 156 -9.98 12.61 7.33
N LYS A 157 -9.17 11.74 7.94
CA LYS A 157 -7.89 12.15 8.54
C LYS A 157 -6.93 12.74 7.52
N ILE A 158 -6.76 12.11 6.36
CA ILE A 158 -5.85 12.67 5.34
C ILE A 158 -6.38 13.99 4.79
N LEU A 159 -7.69 14.14 4.58
CA LEU A 159 -8.32 15.40 4.17
C LEU A 159 -8.07 16.52 5.19
N SER A 160 -8.22 16.22 6.48
CA SER A 160 -7.93 17.16 7.57
C SER A 160 -6.47 17.58 7.59
N LEU A 161 -5.52 16.65 7.38
CA LEU A 161 -4.09 16.95 7.37
C LEU A 161 -3.67 17.82 6.19
N ILE A 162 -4.25 17.62 5.01
CA ILE A 162 -3.95 18.43 3.81
C ILE A 162 -4.75 19.73 3.76
N GLY A 163 -5.80 19.88 4.57
CA GLY A 163 -6.62 21.09 4.64
C GLY A 163 -7.43 21.36 3.37
N LEU A 164 -7.88 20.31 2.67
CA LEU A 164 -8.67 20.41 1.43
C LEU A 164 -10.02 19.71 1.59
N ASP A 165 -11.03 20.21 0.87
CA ASP A 165 -12.32 19.52 0.79
C ASP A 165 -12.24 18.29 -0.13
N LYS A 166 -13.07 17.28 0.14
CA LYS A 166 -13.14 16.05 -0.66
C LYS A 166 -13.40 16.29 -2.15
N THR A 167 -14.09 17.38 -2.51
CA THR A 167 -14.36 17.77 -3.90
C THR A 167 -13.16 18.43 -4.60
N GLU A 168 -12.14 18.81 -3.84
CA GLU A 168 -10.92 19.45 -4.33
C GLU A 168 -9.77 18.45 -4.49
N VAL A 169 -9.98 17.17 -4.18
CA VAL A 169 -8.95 16.15 -4.26
C VAL A 169 -9.36 14.95 -5.09
N VAL A 170 -8.36 14.28 -5.63
CA VAL A 170 -8.51 12.94 -6.19
C VAL A 170 -7.69 11.93 -5.40
N PHE A 171 -8.17 10.69 -5.35
CA PHE A 171 -7.42 9.56 -4.82
C PHE A 171 -6.90 8.69 -5.97
N VAL A 172 -5.61 8.40 -6.01
CA VAL A 172 -4.97 7.53 -7.02
C VAL A 172 -4.49 6.26 -6.34
N GLY A 173 -5.00 5.10 -6.76
CA GLY A 173 -4.66 3.81 -6.16
C GLY A 173 -4.84 2.65 -7.13
N ASP A 174 -4.26 1.49 -6.83
CA ASP A 174 -4.32 0.30 -7.69
C ASP A 174 -5.39 -0.71 -7.23
N SER A 175 -5.93 -0.56 -6.02
CA SER A 175 -6.91 -1.49 -5.47
C SER A 175 -8.34 -0.96 -5.60
N ILE A 176 -9.17 -1.63 -6.39
CA ILE A 176 -10.60 -1.30 -6.46
C ILE A 176 -11.26 -1.41 -5.08
N GLN A 177 -10.99 -2.51 -4.35
CA GLN A 177 -11.66 -2.81 -3.08
C GLN A 177 -11.21 -1.89 -1.93
N VAL A 178 -9.92 -1.53 -1.91
CA VAL A 178 -9.32 -0.76 -0.80
C VAL A 178 -9.30 0.73 -1.11
N ASP A 179 -8.88 1.10 -2.32
CA ASP A 179 -8.68 2.50 -2.69
C ASP A 179 -9.94 3.11 -3.30
N MET A 180 -10.48 2.48 -4.35
CA MET A 180 -11.59 3.10 -5.10
C MET A 180 -12.89 3.11 -4.31
N LEU A 181 -13.26 1.99 -3.70
CA LEU A 181 -14.43 1.93 -2.84
C LEU A 181 -14.25 2.80 -1.58
N GLY A 182 -13.04 2.84 -1.01
CA GLY A 182 -12.74 3.70 0.15
C GLY A 182 -12.86 5.19 -0.18
N ALA A 183 -12.24 5.63 -1.29
CA ALA A 183 -12.32 6.99 -1.77
C ALA A 183 -13.77 7.39 -2.09
N SER A 184 -14.51 6.53 -2.80
CA SER A 184 -15.94 6.76 -3.09
C SER A 184 -16.78 6.85 -1.82
N GLY A 185 -16.51 6.01 -0.81
CA GLY A 185 -17.19 6.06 0.49
C GLY A 185 -17.00 7.39 1.20
N ALA A 186 -15.79 7.95 1.14
CA ALA A 186 -15.47 9.28 1.67
C ALA A 186 -15.91 10.45 0.75
N GLY A 187 -16.56 10.16 -0.40
CA GLY A 187 -16.96 11.15 -1.40
C GLY A 187 -15.80 11.80 -2.16
N ILE A 188 -14.64 11.15 -2.20
CA ILE A 188 -13.47 11.55 -2.99
C ILE A 188 -13.54 10.89 -4.37
N LYS A 189 -13.19 11.63 -5.42
CA LYS A 189 -13.09 11.08 -6.77
C LYS A 189 -11.86 10.16 -6.86
N GLY A 190 -12.08 8.87 -7.09
CA GLY A 190 -11.02 7.87 -7.30
C GLY A 190 -10.57 7.78 -8.75
N ILE A 191 -9.26 7.59 -8.97
CA ILE A 191 -8.62 7.28 -10.25
C ILE A 191 -7.87 5.96 -10.07
N LEU A 192 -8.27 4.93 -10.81
CA LEU A 192 -7.60 3.64 -10.77
C LEU A 192 -6.30 3.70 -11.58
N ILE A 193 -5.18 3.28 -10.99
CA ILE A 193 -3.96 3.01 -11.73
C ILE A 193 -3.84 1.52 -12.06
N ASP A 194 -4.24 1.15 -13.27
CA ASP A 194 -4.30 -0.22 -13.73
C ASP A 194 -2.95 -0.65 -14.34
N ARG A 195 -1.98 -0.93 -13.46
CA ARG A 195 -0.63 -1.37 -13.85
C ARG A 195 -0.63 -2.69 -14.63
N SER A 196 -1.62 -3.55 -14.41
CA SER A 196 -1.72 -4.87 -15.04
C SER A 196 -2.53 -4.88 -16.34
N LYS A 197 -3.17 -3.75 -16.69
CA LYS A 197 -4.07 -3.64 -17.85
C LYS A 197 -5.18 -4.70 -17.79
N SER A 198 -5.83 -4.81 -16.64
CA SER A 198 -6.84 -5.84 -16.37
C SER A 198 -8.25 -5.28 -16.15
N TYR A 199 -8.39 -3.96 -16.06
CA TYR A 199 -9.63 -3.28 -15.70
C TYR A 199 -10.07 -2.29 -16.80
N PHE A 200 -10.20 -2.78 -18.03
CA PHE A 200 -10.48 -1.98 -19.23
C PHE A 200 -11.77 -1.14 -19.17
N ASP A 201 -12.75 -1.57 -18.37
CA ASP A 201 -14.04 -0.90 -18.25
C ASP A 201 -14.10 0.10 -17.08
N TYR A 202 -13.05 0.19 -16.26
CA TYR A 202 -13.02 1.13 -15.12
C TYR A 202 -12.70 2.55 -15.59
N VAL A 203 -13.49 3.54 -15.13
CA VAL A 203 -13.32 4.96 -15.44
C VAL A 203 -13.54 5.81 -14.18
N PRO A 204 -12.67 6.79 -13.86
CA PRO A 204 -11.43 7.13 -14.57
C PRO A 204 -10.29 6.15 -14.24
N ARG A 205 -9.45 5.86 -15.25
CA ARG A 205 -8.31 4.94 -15.17
C ARG A 205 -7.10 5.50 -15.90
N ILE A 206 -5.91 5.17 -15.41
CA ILE A 206 -4.62 5.40 -16.05
C ILE A 206 -3.78 4.11 -15.96
N GLU A 207 -2.79 3.94 -16.83
CA GLU A 207 -1.83 2.82 -16.76
C GLU A 207 -0.46 3.30 -16.23
N SER A 208 -0.19 4.60 -16.37
CA SER A 208 1.01 5.30 -15.92
C SER A 208 0.66 6.57 -15.15
N LEU A 209 1.44 6.89 -14.11
CA LEU A 209 1.35 8.16 -13.40
C LEU A 209 1.64 9.36 -14.32
N GLU A 210 2.33 9.15 -15.44
CA GLU A 210 2.57 10.18 -16.46
C GLU A 210 1.28 10.69 -17.13
N GLU A 211 0.18 9.94 -17.04
CA GLU A 211 -1.12 10.32 -17.59
C GLU A 211 -1.90 11.26 -16.65
N LEU A 212 -1.56 11.30 -15.36
CA LEU A 212 -2.24 12.13 -14.35
C LEU A 212 -2.38 13.59 -14.76
N PRO A 213 -1.34 14.30 -15.23
CA PRO A 213 -1.47 15.72 -15.57
C PRO A 213 -2.53 15.98 -16.65
N SER A 214 -2.66 15.07 -17.62
CA SER A 214 -3.64 15.21 -18.71
C SER A 214 -5.05 14.93 -18.21
N LEU A 215 -5.22 13.88 -17.39
CA LEU A 215 -6.51 13.53 -16.81
C LEU A 215 -7.01 14.63 -15.85
N LEU A 216 -6.15 15.18 -15.00
CA LEU A 216 -6.50 16.23 -14.04
C LEU A 216 -7.02 17.51 -14.72
N ARG A 217 -6.56 17.83 -15.93
CA ARG A 217 -7.06 18.99 -16.70
C ARG A 217 -8.49 18.81 -17.22
N GLN A 218 -9.01 17.59 -17.21
CA GLN A 218 -10.36 17.27 -17.67
C GLN A 218 -11.38 17.18 -16.52
N LEU A 219 -10.93 17.27 -15.26
CA LEU A 219 -11.73 17.12 -14.04
C LEU A 219 -12.05 18.45 -13.36
#